data_AF-A0A1C3JJ06-F1
#
_entry.id   AF-A0A1C3JJ06-F1
#
_cell.length_a   1.000
_cell.length_b   1.000
_cell.length_c   1.000
_cell.angle_alpha   90.00
_cell.angle_beta   90.00
_cell.angle_gamma   90.00
#
_symmetry.space_group_name_H-M   'P 1'
#
loop_
_entity.id
_entity.type
_entity.pdbx_description
1 polymer ?
#
loop_
_entity_poly.entity_id
_entity_poly.type
_entity_poly.pdbx_seq_one_letter_code
_entity_poly.pdbx_strand_id
1 'polypeptide(L)'
;MDKQEETRVEFDYTTFLGASCSKKWTFLEALTTIAPVFSTVWRDSIKELASPEDRLWQMALKSMSTRKSDESNIVTLLKLAKLEGINELKVVMPYSLEKDQIEYIESRSHLVIAGNSGEEFTIRL
;
A
#
# COMPACT_ATOMS: atom_id res chain seq x y z
N MET A 1 -20.98 20.81 -10.04
CA MET A 1 -20.00 20.69 -8.95
C MET A 1 -19.80 19.21 -8.75
N ASP A 2 -18.86 18.64 -9.50
CA ASP A 2 -18.54 17.22 -9.38
C ASP A 2 -17.89 16.99 -8.01
N LYS A 3 -18.55 16.21 -7.15
CA LYS A 3 -17.89 15.64 -5.98
C LYS A 3 -16.80 14.74 -6.53
N GLN A 4 -15.55 15.16 -6.48
CA GLN A 4 -14.43 14.24 -6.67
C GLN A 4 -14.62 13.11 -5.65
N GLU A 5 -14.81 11.88 -6.12
CA GLU A 5 -14.85 10.71 -5.25
C GLU A 5 -13.48 10.59 -4.57
N GLU A 6 -13.43 10.83 -3.26
CA GLU A 6 -12.23 10.61 -2.47
C GLU A 6 -11.86 9.13 -2.56
N THR A 7 -10.68 8.83 -3.11
CA THR A 7 -10.20 7.46 -3.23
C THR A 7 -9.73 6.98 -1.87
N ARG A 8 -10.45 6.02 -1.28
CA ARG A 8 -10.15 5.43 0.02
C ARG A 8 -9.76 3.98 -0.15
N VAL A 9 -8.64 3.59 0.45
CA VAL A 9 -8.10 2.23 0.33
C VAL A 9 -7.84 1.66 1.72
N GLU A 10 -8.17 0.39 1.91
CA GLU A 10 -7.74 -0.40 3.06
C GLU A 10 -6.50 -1.22 2.66
N PHE A 11 -5.49 -1.26 3.51
CA PHE A 11 -4.29 -2.03 3.29
C PHE A 11 -4.05 -2.96 4.48
N ASP A 12 -4.28 -4.25 4.27
CA ASP A 12 -3.96 -5.29 5.25
C ASP A 12 -2.46 -5.59 5.26
N TYR A 13 -1.77 -5.04 6.26
CA TYR A 13 -0.34 -5.18 6.45
C TYR A 13 0.04 -6.61 6.85
N THR A 14 -0.83 -7.34 7.56
CA THR A 14 -0.62 -8.74 7.93
C THR A 14 -0.55 -9.63 6.69
N THR A 15 -1.53 -9.47 5.80
CA THR A 15 -1.55 -10.16 4.51
C THR A 15 -0.32 -9.78 3.68
N PHE A 16 0.12 -8.51 3.73
CA PHE A 16 1.32 -8.06 3.02
C PHE A 16 2.60 -8.74 3.51
N LEU A 17 2.77 -8.90 4.83
CA LEU A 17 3.92 -9.61 5.40
C LEU A 17 3.94 -11.08 4.94
N GLY A 18 2.78 -11.75 4.95
CA GLY A 18 2.63 -13.12 4.46
C GLY A 18 2.97 -13.25 2.97
N ALA A 19 2.45 -12.35 2.14
CA ALA A 19 2.73 -12.28 0.70
C ALA A 19 4.19 -11.89 0.39
N SER A 20 4.84 -11.14 1.27
CA SER A 20 6.25 -10.77 1.13
C SER A 20 7.22 -11.91 1.46
N CYS A 21 6.79 -12.86 2.30
CA CYS A 21 7.55 -14.06 2.69
C CYS A 21 7.35 -15.22 1.70
N SER A 22 6.14 -15.37 1.16
CA SER A 22 5.84 -16.34 0.11
C SER A 22 6.30 -15.81 -1.25
N LYS A 23 6.74 -16.67 -2.16
CA LYS A 23 7.29 -16.26 -3.47
C LYS A 23 6.33 -15.26 -4.15
N LYS A 24 6.81 -14.02 -4.32
CA LYS A 24 6.13 -12.77 -4.75
C LYS A 24 5.41 -12.81 -6.12
N TRP A 25 5.02 -13.97 -6.63
CA TRP A 25 4.68 -14.15 -8.04
C TRP A 25 3.32 -14.79 -8.30
N THR A 26 2.72 -15.61 -7.43
CA THR A 26 1.56 -16.45 -7.83
C THR A 26 0.34 -15.68 -8.35
N PHE A 27 0.05 -14.47 -7.85
CA PHE A 27 -1.09 -13.67 -8.34
C PHE A 27 -0.77 -12.86 -9.60
N LEU A 28 0.46 -12.34 -9.73
CA LEU A 28 0.90 -11.65 -10.95
C LEU A 28 1.18 -12.65 -12.08
N GLU A 29 1.64 -13.86 -11.77
CA GLU A 29 1.75 -15.00 -12.69
C GLU A 29 0.39 -15.33 -13.27
N ALA A 30 -0.65 -15.44 -12.43
CA ALA A 30 -2.00 -15.74 -12.92
C ALA A 30 -2.52 -14.68 -13.91
N LEU A 31 -2.24 -13.39 -13.69
CA LEU A 31 -2.62 -12.31 -14.61
C LEU A 31 -1.72 -12.21 -15.85
N THR A 32 -0.42 -12.49 -15.73
CA THR A 32 0.52 -12.49 -16.86
C THR A 32 0.41 -13.72 -17.74
N THR A 33 -0.13 -14.84 -17.24
CA THR A 33 -0.38 -16.05 -18.05
C THR A 33 -1.42 -15.82 -19.15
N ILE A 34 -2.27 -14.79 -18.99
CA ILE A 34 -3.29 -14.38 -19.98
C ILE A 34 -2.80 -13.18 -20.82
N ALA A 35 -1.61 -12.63 -20.54
CA ALA A 35 -1.06 -11.50 -21.27
C ALA A 35 -0.29 -11.96 -22.51
N PRO A 36 -0.60 -11.45 -23.72
CA PRO A 36 0.26 -11.66 -24.89
C PRO A 36 1.63 -11.02 -24.64
N VAL A 37 2.71 -11.70 -25.04
CA VAL A 37 4.10 -11.27 -24.82
C VAL A 37 4.44 -10.05 -25.70
N PHE A 38 3.92 -8.86 -25.42
CA PHE A 38 4.29 -7.64 -26.16
C PHE A 38 4.23 -6.34 -25.35
N SER A 39 5.37 -5.62 -25.36
CA SER A 39 5.55 -4.18 -25.13
C SER A 39 5.29 -3.58 -23.73
N THR A 40 6.07 -2.56 -23.38
CA THR A 40 5.91 -1.74 -22.16
C THR A 40 4.57 -0.99 -22.12
N VAL A 41 4.02 -0.66 -23.29
CA VAL A 41 2.75 0.07 -23.44
C VAL A 41 1.57 -0.72 -22.88
N TRP A 42 1.52 -2.05 -23.09
CA TRP A 42 0.48 -2.90 -22.51
C TRP A 42 0.58 -3.00 -20.99
N ARG A 43 1.80 -3.03 -20.43
CA ARG A 43 1.98 -3.02 -18.95
C ARG A 43 1.44 -1.75 -18.34
N ASP A 44 1.58 -0.61 -19.03
CA ASP A 44 1.05 0.65 -18.55
C ASP A 44 -0.47 0.72 -18.74
N SER A 45 -1.04 0.15 -19.82
CA SER A 45 -2.50 -0.03 -19.96
C SER A 45 -3.09 -0.95 -18.88
N ILE A 46 -2.40 -2.02 -18.48
CA ILE A 46 -2.85 -2.86 -17.35
C ILE A 46 -2.82 -2.08 -16.03
N LYS A 47 -1.82 -1.22 -15.82
CA LYS A 47 -1.83 -0.34 -14.64
C LYS A 47 -3.01 0.64 -14.69
N GLU A 48 -3.31 1.21 -15.85
CA GLU A 48 -4.48 2.09 -16.00
C GLU A 48 -5.81 1.35 -15.76
N LEU A 49 -5.86 0.04 -16.03
CA LEU A 49 -7.00 -0.83 -15.74
C LEU A 49 -7.05 -1.35 -14.30
N ALA A 50 -5.93 -1.29 -13.57
CA ALA A 50 -5.83 -1.77 -12.20
C ALA A 50 -6.36 -0.72 -11.22
N SER A 51 -7.03 -1.17 -10.15
CA SER A 51 -7.51 -0.25 -9.11
C SER A 51 -6.33 0.45 -8.40
N PRO A 52 -6.52 1.63 -7.79
CA PRO A 52 -5.48 2.26 -6.96
C PRO A 52 -4.93 1.35 -5.86
N GLU A 53 -5.79 0.48 -5.30
CA GLU A 53 -5.40 -0.54 -4.33
C GLU A 53 -4.46 -1.59 -4.94
N ASP A 54 -4.79 -2.14 -6.11
CA ASP A 54 -3.94 -3.11 -6.81
C ASP A 54 -2.57 -2.51 -7.13
N ARG A 55 -2.54 -1.26 -7.62
CA ARG A 55 -1.28 -0.56 -7.94
C ARG A 55 -0.44 -0.32 -6.68
N LEU A 56 -1.06 0.12 -5.58
CA LEU A 56 -0.41 0.29 -4.29
C LEU A 56 0.23 -1.03 -3.81
N TRP A 57 -0.52 -2.12 -3.86
CA TRP A 57 -0.02 -3.47 -3.52
C TRP A 57 1.19 -3.88 -4.37
N GLN A 58 1.11 -3.66 -5.68
CA GLN A 58 2.20 -3.96 -6.59
C GLN A 58 3.47 -3.15 -6.31
N MET A 59 3.33 -1.88 -5.92
CA MET A 59 4.46 -1.05 -5.53
C MET A 59 5.02 -1.42 -4.15
N ALA A 60 4.14 -1.73 -3.20
CA ALA A 60 4.51 -2.14 -1.84
C ALA A 60 5.38 -3.40 -1.87
N LEU A 61 4.95 -4.45 -2.61
CA LEU A 61 5.71 -5.71 -2.75
C LEU A 61 7.11 -5.53 -3.35
N LYS A 62 7.32 -4.47 -4.14
CA LYS A 62 8.61 -4.12 -4.75
C LYS A 62 9.49 -3.26 -3.84
N SER A 63 8.89 -2.37 -3.05
CA SER A 63 9.60 -1.27 -2.39
C SER A 63 9.79 -1.48 -0.88
N MET A 64 8.88 -2.22 -0.24
CA MET A 64 8.91 -2.56 1.19
C MET A 64 9.60 -3.91 1.41
N SER A 65 10.06 -4.14 2.63
CA SER A 65 10.81 -5.36 2.97
C SER A 65 10.58 -5.79 4.40
N THR A 66 10.38 -7.08 4.62
CA THR A 66 10.32 -7.71 5.96
C THR A 66 11.64 -7.64 6.73
N ARG A 67 12.72 -7.12 6.12
CA ARG A 67 14.01 -6.86 6.79
C ARG A 67 14.12 -5.43 7.33
N LYS A 68 13.19 -4.54 6.97
CA LYS A 68 13.10 -3.18 7.51
C LYS A 68 12.10 -3.17 8.65
N SER A 69 12.21 -2.16 9.52
CA SER A 69 11.22 -1.93 10.57
C SER A 69 9.85 -1.61 9.95
N ASP A 70 8.79 -1.98 10.65
CA ASP A 70 7.42 -1.78 10.16
C ASP A 70 7.08 -0.30 10.02
N GLU A 71 7.59 0.57 10.87
CA GLU A 71 7.45 2.02 10.77
C GLU A 71 8.09 2.54 9.48
N SER A 72 9.28 2.03 9.14
CA SER A 72 9.97 2.40 7.90
C SER A 72 9.21 1.90 6.67
N ASN A 73 8.59 0.73 6.76
CA ASN A 73 7.72 0.19 5.71
C ASN A 73 6.43 1.01 5.59
N ILE A 74 5.79 1.41 6.69
CA ILE A 74 4.59 2.26 6.69
C ILE A 74 4.91 3.63 6.10
N VAL A 75 6.02 4.26 6.47
CA VAL A 75 6.46 5.53 5.84
C VAL A 75 6.63 5.37 4.32
N THR A 76 7.10 4.21 3.86
CA THR A 76 7.18 3.90 2.43
C THR A 76 5.79 3.73 1.82
N LEU A 77 4.92 2.97 2.47
CA LEU A 77 3.53 2.74 2.05
C LEU A 77 2.75 4.05 1.86
N LEU A 78 2.86 4.99 2.81
CA LEU A 78 2.18 6.30 2.72
C LEU A 78 2.66 7.12 1.53
N LYS A 79 3.95 7.06 1.21
CA LYS A 79 4.51 7.72 0.00
C LYS A 79 3.97 7.08 -1.27
N LEU A 80 3.88 5.74 -1.31
CA LEU A 80 3.33 5.01 -2.45
C LEU A 80 1.85 5.34 -2.65
N ALA A 81 1.05 5.36 -1.58
CA ALA A 81 -0.36 5.67 -1.65
C ALA A 81 -0.64 7.09 -2.20
N LYS A 82 0.20 8.07 -1.80
CA LYS A 82 0.19 9.42 -2.39
C LYS A 82 0.45 9.43 -3.89
N LEU A 83 1.46 8.68 -4.32
CA LEU A 83 1.81 8.58 -5.75
C LEU A 83 0.70 7.94 -6.57
N GLU A 84 -0.09 7.06 -5.97
CA GLU A 84 -1.23 6.39 -6.61
C GLU A 84 -2.54 7.18 -6.56
N GLY A 85 -2.52 8.39 -6.00
CA GLY A 85 -3.68 9.29 -5.94
C GLY A 85 -4.71 8.90 -4.88
N ILE A 86 -4.31 8.12 -3.87
CA ILE A 86 -5.18 7.74 -2.74
C ILE A 86 -5.30 8.93 -1.78
N ASN A 87 -6.51 9.26 -1.34
CA ASN A 87 -6.79 10.37 -0.43
C ASN A 87 -6.83 9.95 1.04
N GLU A 88 -7.27 8.72 1.31
CA GLU A 88 -7.34 8.17 2.66
C GLU A 88 -6.89 6.71 2.63
N LEU A 89 -5.96 6.37 3.51
CA LEU A 89 -5.45 5.01 3.67
C LEU A 89 -5.79 4.52 5.07
N LYS A 90 -6.59 3.45 5.16
CA LYS A 90 -6.75 2.66 6.37
C LYS A 90 -5.73 1.53 6.34
N VAL A 91 -5.00 1.31 7.43
CA VAL A 91 -4.03 0.22 7.57
C VAL A 91 -4.48 -0.69 8.69
N VAL A 92 -4.53 -1.99 8.40
CA VAL A 92 -4.79 -3.05 9.37
C VAL A 92 -3.47 -3.74 9.67
N MET A 93 -3.02 -3.64 10.91
CA MET A 93 -1.75 -4.16 11.39
C MET A 93 -1.93 -5.51 12.10
N PRO A 94 -0.89 -6.36 12.15
CA PRO A 94 -0.90 -7.58 12.97
C PRO A 94 -0.79 -7.30 14.48
N TYR A 95 -0.55 -6.05 14.86
CA TYR A 95 -0.42 -5.58 16.24
C TYR A 95 -0.63 -4.06 16.31
N SER A 96 -1.03 -3.55 17.47
CA SER A 96 -1.17 -2.11 17.70
C SER A 96 0.16 -1.38 17.67
N LEU A 97 0.20 -0.22 17.01
CA LEU A 97 1.37 0.64 17.05
C LEU A 97 1.55 1.28 18.43
N GLU A 98 2.77 1.22 18.95
CA GLU A 98 3.16 1.94 20.15
C GLU A 98 3.37 3.44 19.85
N LYS A 99 3.35 4.27 20.90
CA LYS A 99 3.47 5.73 20.79
C LYS A 99 4.71 6.17 20.03
N ASP A 100 5.87 5.58 20.35
CA ASP A 100 7.15 5.92 19.72
C ASP A 100 7.16 5.53 18.23
N GLN A 101 6.46 4.46 17.86
CA GLN A 101 6.31 4.03 16.47
C GLN A 101 5.44 5.02 15.68
N ILE A 102 4.34 5.47 16.28
CA ILE A 102 3.47 6.51 15.70
C ILE A 102 4.27 7.80 15.50
N GLU A 103 4.98 8.28 16.53
CA GLU A 103 5.80 9.50 16.44
C GLU A 103 6.87 9.39 15.35
N TYR A 104 7.49 8.22 15.20
CA TYR A 104 8.42 7.97 14.10
C TYR A 104 7.74 8.07 12.73
N ILE A 105 6.58 7.42 12.55
CA ILE A 105 5.86 7.44 11.27
C ILE A 105 5.44 8.87 10.92
N GLU A 106 4.84 9.59 11.86
CA GLU A 106 4.35 10.95 11.66
C GLU A 106 5.49 11.92 11.34
N SER A 107 6.59 11.88 12.10
CA SER A 107 7.74 12.76 11.89
C SER A 107 8.43 12.55 10.54
N ARG A 108 8.44 11.30 10.03
CA ARG A 108 9.12 10.93 8.78
C ARG A 108 8.23 11.04 7.55
N SER A 109 6.91 10.97 7.72
CA SER A 109 5.93 11.09 6.63
C SER A 109 5.31 12.48 6.53
N HIS A 110 5.40 13.30 7.59
CA HIS A 110 4.70 14.57 7.74
C HIS A 110 3.17 14.44 7.64
N LEU A 111 2.65 13.28 8.07
CA LEU A 111 1.23 12.94 8.11
C LEU A 111 0.84 12.64 9.54
N VAL A 112 -0.44 12.85 9.88
CA VAL A 112 -0.98 12.56 11.20
C VAL A 112 -1.80 11.28 11.14
N ILE A 113 -1.54 10.36 12.07
CA ILE A 113 -2.31 9.13 12.23
C ILE A 113 -3.59 9.47 12.99
N ALA A 114 -4.74 9.21 12.36
CA ALA A 114 -6.07 9.39 12.93
C ALA A 114 -6.73 8.04 13.20
N GLY A 115 -7.71 8.03 14.12
CA GLY A 115 -8.58 6.87 14.33
C GLY A 115 -7.86 5.59 14.75
N ASN A 116 -6.76 5.70 15.52
CA ASN A 116 -6.06 4.52 16.03
C ASN A 116 -6.96 3.76 17.02
N SER A 117 -7.48 2.61 16.57
CA SER A 117 -8.32 1.72 17.35
C SER A 117 -7.67 0.33 17.37
N GLY A 118 -6.75 0.13 18.31
CA GLY A 118 -6.06 -1.13 18.46
C GLY A 118 -5.15 -1.41 17.27
N GLU A 119 -5.52 -2.36 16.42
CA GLU A 119 -4.71 -2.84 15.29
C GLU A 119 -4.98 -2.08 14.00
N GLU A 120 -5.88 -1.10 14.00
CA GLU A 120 -6.23 -0.33 12.82
C GLU A 120 -5.95 1.16 13.03
N PHE A 121 -5.51 1.81 11.96
CA PHE A 121 -5.38 3.27 11.95
C PHE A 121 -5.65 3.83 10.55
N THR A 122 -6.00 5.11 10.48
CA THR A 122 -6.35 5.80 9.23
C THR A 122 -5.50 7.05 9.05
N ILE A 123 -5.05 7.30 7.82
CA ILE A 123 -4.31 8.53 7.46
C ILE A 123 -4.96 9.18 6.25
N ARG A 124 -5.14 10.50 6.33
CA ARG A 124 -5.44 11.34 5.17
C ARG A 124 -4.14 11.81 4.52
N LEU A 125 -4.05 11.63 3.21
CA LEU A 125 -2.81 11.78 2.43
C LEU A 125 -2.71 13.16 1.77
#